data_AF-A0A534XBM7-F1
#
_entry.id   AF-A0A534XBM7-F1
#
_cell.length_a   1.000
_cell.length_b   1.000
_cell.length_c   1.000
_cell.angle_alpha   90.00
_cell.angle_beta   90.00
_cell.angle_gamma   90.00
#
_symmetry.space_group_name_H-M   'P 1'
#
loop_
_entity.id
_entity.type
_entity.pdbx_description
1 polymer ?
#
loop_
_entity_poly.entity_id
_entity_poly.type
_entity_poly.pdbx_seq_one_letter_code
_entity_poly.pdbx_strand_id
1 'polypeptide(L)'
;MIARKIGRQYGLQLFSPAELMDHFAREVQRGFAFTTILQAVTLIVLLLGIADTLTASVLDRTRELGTMRAIGAPRRRVVGLLTLQSVTMGLFGVTFAVLTGLALAVLWGRWTMEAVLGWPLEFHFPVVAVLSTVVLGLSACVIAAILPARHAMRVAPAAALRYE
;
A
#
# COMPACT_ATOMS: atom_id res chain seq x y z
N MET A 1 11.97 43.51 18.65
CA MET A 1 13.44 43.78 18.59
C MET A 1 14.12 43.79 19.97
N ILE A 2 13.41 44.11 21.07
CA ILE A 2 13.96 44.17 22.44
C ILE A 2 14.28 42.78 23.03
N ALA A 3 13.46 41.76 22.73
CA ALA A 3 13.66 40.39 23.23
C ALA A 3 14.93 39.68 22.72
N ARG A 4 15.45 40.10 21.56
CA ARG A 4 16.65 39.47 20.94
C ARG A 4 17.96 39.88 21.64
N LYS A 5 17.94 40.98 22.41
CA LYS A 5 19.13 41.53 23.06
C LYS A 5 19.38 40.95 24.46
N ILE A 6 18.33 40.44 25.12
CA ILE A 6 18.40 39.94 26.52
C ILE A 6 18.65 38.42 26.59
N GLY A 7 18.17 37.65 25.61
CA GLY A 7 18.31 36.18 25.61
C GLY A 7 19.75 35.65 25.46
N ARG A 8 20.66 36.45 24.89
CA ARG A 8 22.05 36.01 24.64
C ARG A 8 22.94 36.05 25.89
N GLN A 9 22.49 36.69 26.97
CA GLN A 9 23.30 36.93 28.17
C GLN A 9 23.12 35.85 29.26
N TYR A 10 22.09 34.98 29.14
CA TYR A 10 21.76 33.95 30.14
C TYR A 10 21.79 32.50 29.61
N GLY A 11 22.25 32.26 28.38
CA GLY A 11 22.27 30.90 27.79
C GLY A 11 20.87 30.30 27.58
N LEU A 12 19.81 31.11 27.72
CA LEU A 12 18.44 30.69 27.50
C LEU A 12 18.18 30.63 26.00
N GLN A 13 18.16 29.41 25.46
CA GLN A 13 17.58 29.14 24.16
C GLN A 13 16.10 29.55 24.24
N LEU A 14 15.75 30.71 23.67
CA LEU A 14 14.36 31.07 23.43
C LEU A 14 13.82 30.10 22.37
N PHE A 15 13.44 28.90 22.80
CA PHE A 15 12.61 28.03 21.98
C PHE A 15 11.32 28.79 21.74
N SER A 16 11.15 29.29 20.51
CA SER A 16 9.81 29.61 20.03
C SER A 16 8.94 28.35 20.21
N PRO A 17 7.68 28.45 20.66
CA PRO A 17 6.79 27.27 20.76
C PRO A 17 6.77 26.42 19.47
N ALA A 18 6.99 27.03 18.31
CA ALA A 18 7.15 26.35 17.03
C ALA A 18 8.43 25.51 16.93
N GLU A 19 9.57 26.00 17.41
CA GLU A 19 10.85 25.28 17.37
C GLU A 19 10.88 24.07 18.31
N LEU A 20 10.21 24.17 19.46
CA LEU A 20 10.08 23.06 20.40
C LEU A 20 9.17 21.97 19.82
N MET A 21 8.02 22.36 19.25
CA MET A 21 7.09 21.42 18.62
C MET A 21 7.73 20.70 17.42
N ASP A 22 8.50 21.42 16.61
CA ASP A 22 9.26 20.84 15.50
C ASP A 22 10.33 19.85 15.96
N HIS A 23 10.98 20.11 17.09
CA HIS A 23 11.99 19.20 17.65
C HIS A 23 11.35 17.91 18.14
N PHE A 24 10.25 18.00 18.89
CA PHE A 24 9.47 16.82 19.32
C PHE A 24 8.89 16.05 18.13
N ALA A 25 8.32 16.74 17.13
CA ALA A 25 7.75 16.11 15.95
C ALA A 25 8.80 15.30 15.16
N ARG A 26 10.02 15.84 15.01
CA ARG A 26 11.12 15.14 14.33
C ARG A 26 11.58 13.89 15.09
N GLU A 27 11.68 13.95 16.41
CA GLU A 27 12.06 12.79 17.22
C GLU A 27 11.00 11.68 17.13
N VAL A 28 9.71 12.05 17.22
CA VAL A 28 8.61 11.10 17.03
C VAL A 28 8.65 10.50 15.61
N GLN A 29 8.83 11.32 14.57
CA GLN A 29 8.93 10.84 13.18
C GLN A 29 10.11 9.90 12.94
N ARG A 30 11.27 10.16 13.56
CA ARG A 30 12.43 9.25 13.53
C ARG A 30 12.09 7.89 14.13
N GLY A 31 11.32 7.89 15.22
CA GLY A 31 10.79 6.65 15.81
C GLY A 31 9.94 5.84 14.83
N PHE A 32 9.23 6.49 13.91
CA PHE A 32 8.44 5.83 12.86
C PHE A 32 9.19 5.58 11.54
N ALA A 33 10.47 5.93 11.43
CA ALA A 33 11.22 5.74 10.18
C ALA A 33 11.32 4.24 9.80
N PHE A 34 11.47 3.35 10.78
CA PHE A 34 11.55 1.91 10.52
C PHE A 34 10.24 1.33 9.97
N THR A 35 9.08 1.83 10.41
CA THR A 35 7.78 1.35 9.91
C THR A 35 7.57 1.74 8.46
N THR A 36 8.09 2.90 8.05
CA THR A 36 8.05 3.34 6.64
C THR A 36 8.83 2.39 5.73
N ILE A 37 9.99 1.91 6.20
CA ILE A 37 10.78 0.90 5.47
C ILE A 37 10.01 -0.42 5.38
N LEU A 38 9.40 -0.87 6.49
CA LEU A 38 8.59 -2.09 6.50
C LEU A 38 7.40 -1.97 5.54
N GLN A 39 6.71 -0.83 5.51
CA GLN A 39 5.63 -0.57 4.56
C GLN A 39 6.09 -0.72 3.11
N ALA A 40 7.27 -0.18 2.77
CA ALA A 40 7.84 -0.32 1.43
C ALA A 40 8.14 -1.80 1.09
N VAL A 41 8.72 -2.55 2.03
CA VAL A 41 8.98 -3.99 1.85
C VAL A 41 7.67 -4.77 1.69
N THR A 42 6.66 -4.50 2.52
CA THR A 42 5.34 -5.11 2.42
C THR A 42 4.70 -4.84 1.07
N LEU A 43 4.84 -3.63 0.53
CA LEU A 43 4.35 -3.29 -0.81
C LEU A 43 5.01 -4.14 -1.89
N ILE A 44 6.33 -4.38 -1.79
CA ILE A 44 7.05 -5.25 -2.73
C ILE A 44 6.54 -6.69 -2.62
N VAL A 45 6.41 -7.23 -1.40
CA VAL A 45 5.88 -8.59 -1.17
C VAL A 45 4.46 -8.73 -1.70
N LEU A 46 3.61 -7.71 -1.51
CA LEU A 46 2.27 -7.65 -2.06
C LEU A 46 2.27 -7.75 -3.60
N LEU A 47 3.11 -6.96 -4.27
CA LEU A 47 3.23 -6.98 -5.73
C LEU A 47 3.63 -8.36 -6.24
N LEU A 48 4.60 -9.00 -5.57
CA LEU A 48 5.06 -10.34 -5.93
C LEU A 48 3.97 -11.39 -5.70
N GLY A 49 3.26 -11.34 -4.57
CA GLY A 49 2.18 -12.28 -4.26
C GLY A 49 1.01 -12.19 -5.25
N ILE A 50 0.62 -10.97 -5.65
CA ILE A 50 -0.40 -10.77 -6.69
C ILE A 50 0.08 -11.31 -8.03
N ALA A 51 1.31 -11.01 -8.42
CA ALA A 51 1.87 -11.48 -9.68
C ALA A 51 1.95 -13.02 -9.74
N ASP A 52 2.35 -13.67 -8.64
CA ASP A 52 2.40 -15.12 -8.51
C ASP A 52 1.00 -15.73 -8.63
N THR A 53 0.03 -15.21 -7.88
CA THR A 53 -1.35 -15.69 -7.91
C THR A 53 -1.98 -15.57 -9.31
N LEU A 54 -1.76 -14.45 -9.99
CA LEU A 54 -2.25 -14.27 -11.36
C LEU A 54 -1.54 -15.18 -12.35
N THR A 55 -0.24 -15.43 -12.17
CA THR A 55 0.52 -16.35 -13.02
C THR A 55 -0.01 -17.78 -12.87
N ALA A 56 -0.23 -18.24 -11.64
CA ALA A 56 -0.88 -19.53 -11.36
C ALA A 56 -2.26 -19.60 -12.01
N SER A 57 -3.08 -18.54 -11.87
CA SER A 57 -4.41 -18.47 -12.47
C SER A 57 -4.39 -18.55 -14.01
N VAL A 58 -3.35 -18.02 -14.67
CA VAL A 58 -3.14 -18.15 -16.12
C VAL A 58 -2.79 -19.59 -16.49
N LEU A 59 -1.90 -20.22 -15.72
CA LEU A 59 -1.46 -21.59 -15.97
C LEU A 59 -2.63 -22.57 -15.90
N ASP A 60 -3.45 -22.48 -14.85
CA ASP A 60 -4.63 -23.33 -14.66
C ASP A 60 -5.65 -23.18 -15.81
N ARG A 61 -5.78 -21.97 -16.36
CA ARG A 61 -6.74 -21.64 -17.42
C ARG A 61 -6.13 -21.62 -18.83
N THR A 62 -4.94 -22.20 -19.03
CA THR A 62 -4.25 -22.16 -20.32
C THR A 62 -5.09 -22.74 -21.46
N ARG A 63 -5.85 -23.82 -21.20
CA ARG A 63 -6.76 -24.44 -22.19
C ARG A 63 -7.90 -23.51 -22.59
N GLU A 64 -8.53 -22.85 -21.62
CA GLU A 64 -9.62 -21.89 -21.86
C GLU A 64 -9.14 -20.64 -22.62
N LEU A 65 -7.97 -20.12 -22.23
CA LEU A 65 -7.34 -19.00 -22.92
C LEU A 65 -6.97 -19.38 -24.37
N GLY A 66 -6.51 -20.62 -24.59
CA GLY A 66 -6.21 -21.17 -25.91
C GLY A 66 -7.46 -21.32 -26.79
N THR A 67 -8.57 -21.84 -26.26
CA THR A 67 -9.82 -21.97 -27.00
C THR A 67 -10.44 -20.62 -27.34
N MET A 68 -10.41 -19.66 -26.40
CA MET A 68 -10.83 -18.27 -26.67
C MET A 68 -10.03 -17.65 -27.81
N ARG A 69 -8.72 -17.95 -27.90
CA ARG A 69 -7.88 -17.47 -28.99
C ARG A 69 -8.17 -18.19 -30.32
N ALA A 70 -8.51 -19.48 -30.29
CA ALA A 70 -8.87 -20.24 -31.48
C ALA A 70 -10.16 -19.71 -32.14
N ILE A 71 -11.11 -19.21 -31.34
CA ILE A 71 -12.35 -18.55 -31.84
C ILE A 71 -12.16 -17.05 -32.17
N GLY A 72 -10.92 -16.54 -32.13
CA GLY A 72 -10.60 -15.18 -32.57
C GLY A 72 -10.62 -14.09 -31.49
N ALA A 73 -10.62 -14.42 -30.19
CA ALA A 73 -10.61 -13.40 -29.14
C ALA A 73 -9.33 -12.54 -29.19
N PRO A 74 -9.47 -11.19 -29.09
CA PRO A 74 -8.32 -10.31 -29.14
C PRO A 74 -7.50 -10.40 -27.84
N ARG A 75 -6.18 -10.23 -27.98
CA ARG A 75 -5.20 -10.17 -26.88
C ARG A 75 -5.61 -9.24 -25.73
N ARG A 76 -6.24 -8.10 -26.04
CA ARG A 76 -6.74 -7.13 -25.06
C ARG A 76 -7.82 -7.70 -24.14
N ARG A 77 -8.60 -8.69 -24.59
CA ARG A 77 -9.66 -9.32 -23.77
C ARG A 77 -9.07 -10.18 -22.67
N VAL A 78 -8.00 -10.93 -22.96
CA VAL A 78 -7.26 -11.72 -21.95
C VAL A 78 -6.62 -10.81 -20.91
N VAL A 79 -5.97 -9.72 -21.35
CA VAL A 79 -5.40 -8.71 -20.44
C VAL A 79 -6.48 -8.01 -19.62
N GLY A 80 -7.64 -7.71 -20.22
CA GLY A 80 -8.79 -7.14 -19.53
C GLY A 80 -9.32 -8.03 -18.41
N LEU A 81 -9.39 -9.35 -18.64
CA LEU A 81 -9.82 -10.31 -17.61
C LEU A 81 -8.82 -10.38 -16.45
N LEU A 82 -7.52 -10.43 -16.75
CA LEU A 82 -6.45 -10.46 -15.74
C LEU A 82 -6.41 -9.17 -14.90
N THR A 83 -6.57 -8.02 -15.55
CA THR A 83 -6.62 -6.73 -14.86
C THR A 83 -7.88 -6.62 -13.99
N LEU A 84 -9.04 -7.10 -14.47
CA LEU A 84 -10.26 -7.14 -13.66
C LEU A 84 -10.07 -8.04 -12.43
N GLN A 85 -9.50 -9.23 -12.58
CA GLN A 85 -9.21 -10.14 -11.46
C GLN A 85 -8.25 -9.52 -10.43
N SER A 86 -7.23 -8.81 -10.91
CA SER A 86 -6.30 -8.10 -10.03
C SER A 86 -6.96 -6.94 -9.28
N VAL A 87 -7.79 -6.16 -9.97
CA VAL A 87 -8.51 -5.03 -9.37
C VAL A 87 -9.55 -5.51 -8.36
N THR A 88 -10.25 -6.61 -8.61
CA THR A 88 -11.20 -7.16 -7.63
C THR A 88 -10.47 -7.66 -6.38
N MET A 89 -9.36 -8.39 -6.54
CA MET A 89 -8.49 -8.77 -5.42
C MET A 89 -7.99 -7.54 -4.63
N GLY A 90 -7.55 -6.51 -5.35
CA GLY A 90 -7.13 -5.24 -4.76
C GLY A 90 -8.24 -4.52 -4.00
N LEU A 91 -9.47 -4.51 -4.53
CA LEU A 91 -10.62 -3.87 -3.89
C LEU A 91 -10.95 -4.54 -2.56
N PHE A 92 -10.99 -5.87 -2.52
CA PHE A 92 -11.18 -6.61 -1.26
C PHE A 92 -10.01 -6.35 -0.31
N GLY A 93 -8.77 -6.46 -0.78
CA GLY A 93 -7.58 -6.25 0.04
C GLY A 93 -7.52 -4.86 0.68
N VAL A 94 -7.77 -3.81 -0.11
CA VAL A 94 -7.80 -2.42 0.37
C VAL A 94 -8.94 -2.20 1.36
N THR A 95 -10.13 -2.76 1.09
CA THR A 95 -11.26 -2.66 2.03
C THR A 95 -10.90 -3.28 3.38
N PHE A 96 -10.33 -4.50 3.37
CA PHE A 96 -9.87 -5.15 4.59
C PHE A 96 -8.73 -4.38 5.28
N ALA A 97 -7.78 -3.83 4.52
CA ALA A 97 -6.67 -3.05 5.08
C ALA A 97 -7.15 -1.77 5.76
N VAL A 98 -8.10 -1.04 5.16
CA VAL A 98 -8.67 0.18 5.76
C VAL A 98 -9.49 -0.15 7.00
N LEU A 99 -10.34 -1.18 6.94
CA LEU A 99 -11.15 -1.58 8.09
C LEU A 99 -10.30 -2.05 9.27
N THR A 100 -9.35 -2.95 9.02
CA THR A 100 -8.47 -3.46 10.08
C THR A 100 -7.49 -2.40 10.57
N GLY A 101 -6.93 -1.59 9.67
CA GLY A 101 -6.04 -0.49 10.03
C GLY A 101 -6.71 0.56 10.90
N LEU A 102 -7.94 0.96 10.58
CA LEU A 102 -8.71 1.90 11.40
C LEU A 102 -9.10 1.30 12.76
N ALA A 103 -9.56 0.04 12.77
CA ALA A 103 -9.91 -0.66 14.00
C ALA A 103 -8.70 -0.76 14.95
N LEU A 104 -7.53 -1.12 14.41
CA LEU A 104 -6.28 -1.17 15.16
C LEU A 104 -5.84 0.22 15.64
N ALA A 105 -5.97 1.26 14.81
CA ALA A 105 -5.63 2.63 15.20
C ALA A 105 -6.47 3.13 16.38
N VAL A 106 -7.79 2.87 16.35
CA VAL A 106 -8.69 3.24 17.46
C VAL A 106 -8.39 2.43 18.72
N LEU A 107 -8.17 1.13 18.57
CA LEU A 107 -7.88 0.24 19.70
C LEU A 107 -6.55 0.63 20.39
N TRP A 108 -5.47 0.79 19.62
CA TRP A 108 -4.17 1.20 20.15
C TRP A 108 -4.19 2.61 20.73
N GLY A 109 -4.83 3.55 20.02
CA GLY A 109 -4.91 4.95 20.43
C GLY A 109 -5.63 5.12 21.77
N ARG A 110 -6.80 4.48 21.93
CA ARG A 110 -7.61 4.64 23.15
C ARG A 110 -7.11 3.79 24.32
N TRP A 111 -6.65 2.57 24.09
CA TRP A 111 -6.36 1.64 25.19
C TRP A 111 -4.90 1.63 25.59
N THR A 112 -3.99 1.67 24.62
CA THR A 112 -2.56 1.56 24.90
C THR A 112 -1.93 2.93 25.10
N MET A 113 -2.20 3.90 24.22
CA MET A 113 -1.54 5.20 24.29
C MET A 113 -2.04 6.02 25.49
N GLU A 114 -3.34 5.98 25.82
CA GLU A 114 -3.85 6.63 27.04
C GLU A 114 -3.22 6.03 28.30
N ALA A 115 -3.04 4.71 28.36
CA ALA A 115 -2.41 4.04 29.50
C ALA A 115 -0.91 4.35 29.64
N VAL A 116 -0.20 4.53 28.52
CA VAL A 116 1.24 4.82 28.51
C VAL A 116 1.53 6.30 28.76
N LEU A 117 0.74 7.20 28.17
CA LEU A 117 0.98 8.64 28.20
C LEU A 117 0.22 9.36 29.32
N GLY A 118 -0.79 8.74 29.92
CA GLY A 118 -1.53 9.28 31.06
C GLY A 118 -2.53 10.40 30.71
N TRP A 119 -2.70 10.73 29.43
CA TRP A 119 -3.68 11.71 28.94
C TRP A 119 -4.44 11.19 27.72
N PRO A 120 -5.73 11.56 27.55
CA PRO A 120 -6.54 11.13 26.42
C PRO A 120 -5.99 11.72 25.11
N LEU A 121 -5.67 10.87 24.14
CA LEU A 121 -5.33 11.32 22.79
C LEU A 121 -6.61 11.58 22.01
N GLU A 122 -6.77 12.79 21.49
CA GLU A 122 -7.88 13.11 20.61
C GLU A 122 -7.71 12.35 19.28
N PHE A 123 -8.64 11.46 18.97
CA PHE A 123 -8.59 10.68 17.75
C PHE A 123 -9.04 11.54 16.56
N HIS A 124 -8.08 11.89 15.70
CA HIS A 124 -8.36 12.60 14.46
C HIS A 124 -8.39 11.60 13.29
N PHE A 125 -9.52 11.52 12.58
CA PHE A 125 -9.67 10.58 11.47
C PHE A 125 -8.76 10.98 10.29
N PRO A 126 -7.77 10.16 9.91
CA PRO A 126 -6.74 10.57 8.96
C PRO A 126 -7.20 10.34 7.51
N VAL A 127 -8.10 11.20 7.01
CA VAL A 127 -8.69 11.11 5.66
C VAL A 127 -7.61 10.98 4.57
N VAL A 128 -6.56 11.79 4.66
CA VAL A 128 -5.46 11.81 3.68
C VAL A 128 -4.72 10.47 3.65
N ALA A 129 -4.45 9.87 4.81
CA ALA A 129 -3.73 8.59 4.91
C ALA A 129 -4.57 7.43 4.36
N VAL A 130 -5.89 7.44 4.62
CA VAL A 130 -6.82 6.44 4.08
C VAL A 130 -6.88 6.55 2.56
N LEU A 131 -7.08 7.77 2.03
CA LEU A 131 -7.10 7.99 0.57
C LEU A 131 -5.79 7.60 -0.09
N SER A 132 -4.64 7.96 0.48
CA SER A 132 -3.34 7.55 -0.06
C SER A 132 -3.16 6.04 -0.06
N THR A 133 -3.64 5.34 0.97
CA THR A 133 -3.59 3.87 1.06
C THR A 133 -4.42 3.21 -0.03
N VAL A 134 -5.64 3.71 -0.26
CA VAL A 134 -6.53 3.21 -1.31
C VAL A 134 -5.90 3.40 -2.69
N VAL A 135 -5.39 4.59 -2.98
CA VAL A 135 -4.77 4.91 -4.27
C VAL A 135 -3.50 4.08 -4.49
N LEU A 136 -2.62 4.01 -3.48
CA LEU A 136 -1.39 3.21 -3.56
C LEU A 136 -1.68 1.73 -3.71
N GLY A 137 -2.62 1.18 -2.93
CA GLY A 137 -2.99 -0.24 -3.00
C GLY A 137 -3.57 -0.63 -4.36
N LEU A 138 -4.53 0.15 -4.88
CA LEU A 138 -5.13 -0.13 -6.18
C LEU A 138 -4.13 0.04 -7.33
N SER A 139 -3.31 1.10 -7.30
CA SER A 139 -2.27 1.30 -8.32
C SER A 139 -1.24 0.16 -8.29
N ALA A 140 -0.85 -0.31 -7.11
CA ALA A 140 0.03 -1.46 -6.96
C ALA A 140 -0.57 -2.73 -7.57
N CYS A 141 -1.86 -3.00 -7.36
CA CYS A 141 -2.53 -4.15 -7.98
C CYS A 141 -2.48 -4.09 -9.52
N VAL A 142 -2.79 -2.92 -10.09
CA VAL A 142 -2.71 -2.71 -11.55
C VAL A 142 -1.29 -2.93 -12.07
N ILE A 143 -0.28 -2.42 -11.35
CA ILE A 143 1.13 -2.60 -11.71
C ILE A 143 1.54 -4.07 -11.64
N ALA A 144 1.13 -4.79 -10.58
CA ALA A 144 1.43 -6.21 -10.41
C ALA A 144 0.88 -7.07 -11.56
N ALA A 145 -0.29 -6.72 -12.10
CA ALA A 145 -0.91 -7.44 -13.21
C ALA A 145 -0.16 -7.34 -14.54
N ILE A 146 0.78 -6.39 -14.70
CA ILE A 146 1.49 -6.16 -15.97
C ILE A 146 2.37 -7.36 -16.35
N LEU A 147 3.12 -7.92 -15.39
CA LEU A 147 3.99 -9.08 -15.60
C LEU A 147 3.23 -10.33 -16.06
N PRO A 148 2.20 -10.82 -15.33
CA PRO A 148 1.43 -11.99 -15.72
C PRO A 148 0.64 -11.76 -17.01
N ALA A 149 0.13 -10.53 -17.25
CA ALA A 149 -0.51 -10.19 -18.53
C ALA A 149 0.44 -10.36 -19.71
N ARG A 150 1.70 -9.96 -19.58
CA ARG A 150 2.73 -10.20 -20.61
C ARG A 150 3.03 -11.69 -20.77
N HIS A 151 3.03 -12.45 -19.68
CA HIS A 151 3.28 -13.89 -19.71
C HIS A 151 2.15 -14.65 -20.44
N ALA A 152 0.90 -14.37 -20.09
CA ALA A 152 -0.29 -14.97 -20.72
C ALA A 152 -0.31 -14.78 -22.25
N MET A 153 0.17 -13.64 -22.73
CA MET A 153 0.26 -13.32 -24.16
C MET A 153 1.23 -14.22 -24.92
N ARG A 154 2.28 -14.71 -24.26
CA ARG A 154 3.33 -15.55 -24.85
C ARG A 154 2.97 -17.04 -24.83
N VAL A 155 2.28 -17.51 -23.80
CA VAL A 155 2.00 -18.94 -23.58
C VAL A 155 0.87 -19.48 -24.48
N ALA A 156 -0.08 -18.63 -24.88
CA ALA A 156 -1.40 -19.09 -25.33
C ALA A 156 -1.62 -19.61 -26.78
N PRO A 157 -0.67 -19.70 -27.74
CA PRO A 157 -0.97 -20.36 -29.03
C PRO A 157 -0.30 -21.72 -29.28
N ALA A 158 0.89 -21.99 -28.74
CA ALA A 158 1.66 -23.18 -29.14
C ALA A 158 1.65 -24.34 -28.12
N ALA A 159 1.44 -24.06 -26.84
CA ALA A 159 1.44 -25.10 -25.80
C ALA A 159 0.18 -26.00 -25.84
N ALA A 160 -0.93 -25.48 -26.37
CA ALA A 160 -2.18 -26.23 -26.50
C ALA A 160 -2.15 -27.34 -27.57
N LEU A 161 -1.21 -27.27 -28.53
CA LEU A 161 -1.07 -28.25 -29.62
C LEU A 161 0.12 -29.20 -29.44
N ARG A 162 1.00 -28.95 -28.46
CA ARG A 162 2.26 -29.71 -28.26
C ARG A 162 2.19 -30.76 -27.15
N TYR A 163 1.00 -31.05 -26.66
CA TYR A 163 0.72 -32.12 -25.70
C TYR A 163 0.01 -33.34 -26.35
N GLU A 164 -0.03 -33.40 -27.69
CA GLU A 164 -0.20 -34.66 -28.43
C GLU A 164 1.15 -35.33 -28.68
#